data_AF-A0A7V9CKX6-F1
#
_entry.id   AF-A0A7V9CKX6-F1
#
_cell.length_a   1.000
_cell.length_b   1.000
_cell.length_c   1.000
_cell.angle_alpha   90.00
_cell.angle_beta   90.00
_cell.angle_gamma   90.00
#
_symmetry.space_group_name_H-M   'P 1'
#
loop_
_entity.id
_entity.type
_entity.pdbx_description
1 polymer ?
#
loop_
_entity_poly.entity_id
_entity_poly.type
_entity_poly.pdbx_seq_one_letter_code
_entity_poly.pdbx_strand_id
1 'polypeptide(L)' 'MRVQIGVGGGHLRAEFVVAQSSVADAIEARAGEFGHVLGEAGFSHVLTRVVVDPVRVSAPDALPDLPADGSIVNLQA' A
#
# COMPACT_ATOMS: atom_id res chain seq x y z
N MET A 1 6.68 9.61 6.17
CA MET A 1 6.26 8.36 5.50
C MET A 1 5.44 7.54 6.48
N ARG A 2 4.31 6.99 6.06
CA ARG A 2 3.50 6.03 6.84
C ARG A 2 3.43 4.73 6.06
N VAL A 3 3.55 3.60 6.75
CA VAL A 3 3.41 2.27 6.15
C VAL A 3 2.32 1.51 6.91
N GLN A 4 1.41 0.89 6.19
CA GLN A 4 0.38 0.02 6.74
C GLN A 4 0.57 -1.38 6.16
N ILE A 5 0.65 -2.38 7.04
CA ILE A 5 0.86 -3.77 6.64
C ILE A 5 -0.31 -4.58 7.21
N GLY A 6 -1.05 -5.23 6.32
CA GLY A 6 -2.07 -6.21 6.65
C GLY A 6 -1.57 -7.60 6.27
N VAL A 7 -1.71 -8.56 7.17
CA VAL A 7 -1.32 -9.95 6.93
C VAL A 7 -2.46 -10.87 7.34
N GLY A 8 -2.82 -11.81 6.47
CA GLY A 8 -3.87 -12.77 6.78
C GLY A 8 -4.03 -13.82 5.68
N GLY A 9 -4.28 -15.08 6.04
CA GLY A 9 -4.58 -16.15 5.08
C GLY A 9 -3.49 -16.43 4.04
N GLY A 10 -2.22 -16.11 4.31
CA GLY A 10 -1.14 -16.21 3.32
C GLY A 10 -1.07 -15.01 2.36
N HIS A 11 -1.90 -13.99 2.56
CA HIS A 11 -1.87 -12.73 1.84
C HIS A 11 -1.11 -11.67 2.65
N LEU A 12 -0.35 -10.83 1.95
CA LEU A 12 0.25 -9.62 2.49
C LEU A 12 -0.21 -8.41 1.68
N ARG A 13 -0.69 -7.38 2.37
CA ARG A 13 -0.96 -6.07 1.80
C ARG A 13 -0.05 -5.03 2.44
N ALA A 14 0.74 -4.33 1.64
CA ALA A 14 1.56 -3.22 2.08
C ALA A 14 1.08 -1.93 1.39
N GLU A 15 0.77 -0.91 2.18
CA GLU A 15 0.43 0.43 1.70
C GLU A 15 1.44 1.44 2.21
N PHE A 16 2.08 2.15 1.28
CA PHE A 16 3.10 3.17 1.55
C PHE A 16 2.52 4.54 1.23
N VAL A 17 2.39 5.39 2.24
CA VAL A 17 1.98 6.79 2.08
C VAL A 17 3.21 7.68 2.22
N VAL A 18 3.58 8.33 1.13
CA VAL A 18 4.80 9.15 1.01
C VAL A 18 4.45 10.57 0.59
N ALA A 19 5.28 11.54 0.99
CA ALA A 19 5.05 12.95 0.68
C ALA A 19 5.68 13.39 -0.65
N GLN A 20 6.63 12.60 -1.17
CA GLN A 20 7.44 12.95 -2.35
C GLN A 20 7.27 11.88 -3.42
N SER A 21 7.09 12.30 -4.66
CA SER A 21 7.00 11.40 -5.82
C SER A 21 8.29 10.61 -6.02
N SER A 22 9.47 11.22 -5.83
CA SER A 22 10.76 10.53 -5.95
C SER A 22 10.90 9.34 -5.00
N VAL A 23 10.26 9.41 -3.82
CA VAL A 23 10.23 8.31 -2.86
C VAL A 23 9.24 7.24 -3.32
N ALA A 24 8.10 7.63 -3.90
CA ALA A 24 7.17 6.68 -4.50
C ALA A 24 7.82 5.90 -5.65
N ASP A 25 8.51 6.60 -6.56
CA ASP A 25 9.22 6.01 -7.69
C ASP A 25 10.26 4.97 -7.21
N ALA A 26 11.00 5.30 -6.14
CA ALA A 26 11.98 4.40 -5.55
C ALA A 26 11.34 3.15 -4.91
N ILE A 27 10.16 3.28 -4.31
CA ILE A 27 9.41 2.15 -3.74
C ILE A 27 8.85 1.27 -4.86
N GLU A 28 8.27 1.86 -5.90
CA GLU A 28 7.73 1.13 -7.05
C GLU A 28 8.82 0.35 -7.78
N ALA A 29 10.00 0.96 -7.98
CA ALA A 29 11.15 0.29 -8.59
C ALA A 29 11.58 -0.98 -7.83
N ARG A 30 11.31 -1.06 -6.53
CA ARG A 30 11.68 -2.19 -5.65
C ARG A 30 10.51 -3.11 -5.28
N ALA A 31 9.29 -2.80 -5.72
CA ALA A 31 8.11 -3.56 -5.36
C ALA A 31 8.17 -5.02 -5.86
N GLY A 32 8.82 -5.26 -7.00
CA GLY A 32 9.05 -6.60 -7.54
C GLY A 32 9.96 -7.46 -6.65
N GLU A 33 11.10 -6.92 -6.22
CA GLU A 33 12.02 -7.61 -5.31
C GLU A 33 11.34 -7.92 -3.96
N PHE A 34 10.59 -6.95 -3.43
CA PHE A 34 9.82 -7.13 -2.20
C PHE A 34 8.78 -8.25 -2.34
N GLY A 35 8.04 -8.28 -3.45
CA GLY A 35 7.08 -9.35 -3.74
C GLY A 35 7.74 -10.72 -3.87
N HIS A 36 8.91 -10.79 -4.50
CA HIS A 36 9.66 -12.03 -4.65
C HIS A 36 10.09 -12.62 -3.30
N VAL A 37 10.72 -11.80 -2.44
CA VAL A 37 11.17 -12.23 -1.10
C VAL A 37 9.99 -12.70 -0.25
N LEU A 38 8.85 -12.02 -0.32
CA LEU A 38 7.65 -12.43 0.40
C LEU A 38 7.03 -13.72 -0.16
N GLY A 39 7.14 -13.93 -1.47
CA GLY A 39 6.79 -15.21 -2.10
C GLY A 39 7.65 -16.36 -1.55
N GLU A 40 8.97 -16.15 -1.42
CA GLU A 40 9.88 -17.14 -0.80
C GLU A 40 9.54 -17.38 0.68
N ALA A 41 9.04 -16.36 1.38
CA ALA A 41 8.57 -16.48 2.76
C ALA A 41 7.21 -17.19 2.90
N GLY A 42 6.55 -17.57 1.79
CA GLY A 42 5.30 -18.33 1.78
C GLY A 42 4.03 -17.49 1.62
N PHE A 43 4.14 -16.19 1.32
CA PHE A 43 2.98 -15.39 0.96
C PHE A 43 2.59 -15.66 -0.50
N SER A 44 1.41 -16.24 -0.71
CA SER A 44 0.90 -16.59 -2.03
C SER A 44 0.42 -15.36 -2.81
N HIS A 45 0.09 -14.28 -2.12
CA HIS A 45 -0.40 -13.05 -2.72
C HIS A 45 0.14 -11.83 -1.99
N VAL A 46 0.86 -10.98 -2.72
CA VAL A 46 1.44 -9.74 -2.20
C VAL A 46 0.86 -8.57 -2.99
N LEU A 47 0.19 -7.66 -2.29
CA LEU A 47 -0.34 -6.43 -2.87
C LEU A 47 0.42 -5.23 -2.30
N THR A 48 1.13 -4.51 -3.16
CA THR A 48 1.83 -3.28 -2.82
C THR A 48 1.10 -2.10 -3.42
N ARG A 49 0.77 -1.10 -2.59
CA ARG A 49 0.17 0.16 -3.02
C ARG A 49 1.04 1.31 -2.54
N VAL A 50 1.37 2.23 -3.44
CA VAL A 50 2.09 3.45 -3.12
C VAL A 50 1.15 4.64 -3.35
N VAL A 51 1.06 5.52 -2.37
CA VAL A 51 0.21 6.71 -2.41
C VAL A 51 1.09 7.93 -2.13
N VAL A 52 1.14 8.84 -3.09
CA VAL A 52 1.73 10.16 -2.88
C VAL A 52 0.65 11.06 -2.29
N ASP A 53 0.82 11.44 -1.03
CA ASP A 53 -0.07 12.36 -0.33
C ASP A 53 0.63 13.71 -0.14
N PRO A 54 0.37 14.70 -1.02
CA PRO A 54 0.98 16.02 -0.93
C PRO A 54 0.42 16.87 0.23
N VAL A 55 -0.72 16.47 0.82
CA VAL A 55 -1.43 17.22 1.88
C VAL A 55 -0.94 16.86 3.27
N ARG A 56 -0.25 15.72 3.43
CA ARG A 56 0.39 15.29 4.69
C ARG A 56 1.51 16.16 5.24
N VAL A 57 1.78 17.30 4.62
CA VAL A 57 2.56 18.38 5.24
C VAL A 57 1.72 19.15 6.28
N SER A 58 0.37 19.08 6.27
CA SER A 58 -0.44 19.99 7.10
C SER A 58 -1.71 19.45 7.79
N ALA A 59 -2.14 18.18 7.67
CA ALA A 59 -3.35 17.73 8.37
C ALA A 59 -3.25 16.31 8.95
N PRO A 60 -3.36 16.13 10.28
CA PRO A 60 -3.44 14.82 10.92
C PRO A 60 -4.90 14.35 10.95
N ASP A 61 -5.57 14.23 9.80
CA ASP A 61 -6.95 13.75 9.80
C ASP A 61 -7.03 12.24 9.61
N ALA A 62 -7.96 11.65 10.36
CA ALA A 62 -8.17 10.21 10.50
C ALA A 62 -8.27 9.52 9.14
N LEU A 63 -7.68 8.31 9.05
CA LEU A 63 -7.83 7.49 7.86
C LEU A 63 -9.32 7.20 7.64
N PRO A 64 -9.82 7.27 6.39
CA PRO A 64 -11.18 6.86 6.10
C PRO A 64 -11.35 5.36 6.41
N ASP A 65 -12.52 5.00 6.93
CA ASP A 65 -12.84 3.60 7.22
C ASP A 65 -12.73 2.77 5.94
N LEU A 66 -12.14 1.58 6.07
CA LEU A 66 -12.07 0.64 4.96
C LEU A 66 -13.48 0.14 4.64
N PRO A 67 -13.85 0.04 3.34
CA PRO A 67 -15.11 -0.55 2.97
C PRO A 67 -15.14 -2.03 3.39
N ALA A 68 -16.33 -2.52 3.73
CA ALA A 68 -16.53 -3.90 4.17
C ALA A 68 -16.06 -4.91 3.12
N ASP A 69 -15.59 -6.07 3.59
CA ASP A 69 -15.16 -7.19 2.75
C ASP A 69 -16.23 -7.53 1.70
N GLY A 70 -15.83 -7.55 0.43
CA GLY A 70 -16.72 -7.80 -0.72
C GLY A 70 -17.28 -6.55 -1.42
N SER A 71 -16.95 -5.34 -0.95
CA SER A 71 -17.34 -4.10 -1.65
C SER A 71 -16.55 -3.90 -2.94
N ILE A 72 -17.25 -3.71 -4.06
CA ILE A 72 -16.65 -3.31 -5.34
C ILE A 72 -16.60 -1.78 -5.38
N VAL A 73 -15.40 -1.22 -5.36
CA VAL A 73 -15.19 0.22 -5.56
C VAL A 73 -15.10 0.50 -7.07
N ASN A 74 -16.07 1.22 -7.62
CA ASN A 74 -16.04 1.69 -8.99
C ASN A 74 -15.10 2.91 -9.08
N LEU A 75 -14.03 2.79 -9.87
CA LEU A 75 -12.99 3.81 -10.05
C LEU A 75 -13.12 4.59 -11.37
N GLN A 76 -14.32 4.67 -11.94
CA GLN A 76 -14.56 5.50 -13.11
C GLN A 76 -15.25 6.81 -12.70
N ALA A 77 -14.54 7.91 -12.94
CA ALA A 77 -15.09 9.26 -12.99
C ALA A 77 -15.80 9.50 -14.33
#